data_AF-A0A392Q0Z2-F1
#
_entry.id   AF-A0A392Q0Z2-F1
#
_cell.length_a   1.000
_cell.length_b   1.000
_cell.length_c   1.000
_cell.angle_alpha   90.00
_cell.angle_beta   90.00
_cell.angle_gamma   90.00
#
_symmetry.space_group_name_H-M   'P 1'
#
loop_
_entity.id
_entity.type
_entity.pdbx_description
1 polymer ?
#
loop_
_entity_poly.entity_id
_entity_poly.type
_entity_poly.pdbx_seq_one_letter_code
_entity_poly.pdbx_strand_id
1 'polypeptide(L)'
;TVADDKWTGDAVIFSHLSGEVVYLPKDVSIPITMKSREYEVFTVVPAKELPNGVKFAPIGLIKMFNSGGAVKEFSYGSNGSANVSMKVCGCGVFGAYSSTRPKLITVDSEEVDFSYEEESGLVTIDLRLPEKELYQWNISIDL
;
A
#
# COMPACT_ATOMS: atom_id res chain seq x y z
N THR A 1 -9.68 8.77 -5.68
CA THR A 1 -8.22 8.80 -5.91
C THR A 1 -7.52 8.62 -4.58
N VAL A 2 -6.28 8.13 -4.54
CA VAL A 2 -5.57 7.85 -3.28
C VAL A 2 -5.26 9.14 -2.49
N ALA A 3 -4.92 10.23 -3.19
CA ALA A 3 -5.02 11.58 -2.65
C ALA A 3 -6.37 12.21 -3.03
N ASP A 4 -7.07 12.75 -2.04
CA ASP A 4 -8.28 13.55 -2.17
C ASP A 4 -8.06 14.93 -1.51
N ASP A 5 -9.06 15.82 -1.57
CA ASP A 5 -9.01 17.14 -0.93
C ASP A 5 -8.84 17.07 0.61
N LYS A 6 -8.93 15.87 1.19
CA LYS A 6 -8.78 15.59 2.63
C LYS A 6 -7.44 14.90 2.93
N TRP A 7 -6.47 14.95 2.02
CA TRP A 7 -5.13 14.44 2.28
C TRP A 7 -4.39 15.37 3.25
N THR A 8 -3.79 14.80 4.30
CA THR A 8 -3.10 15.56 5.35
C THR A 8 -1.70 16.04 4.96
N GLY A 9 -1.16 15.55 3.85
CA GLY A 9 0.22 15.78 3.42
C GLY A 9 1.18 14.65 3.81
N ASP A 10 0.74 13.69 4.63
CA ASP A 10 1.55 12.53 5.00
C ASP A 10 1.71 11.56 3.83
N ALA A 11 2.87 10.97 3.68
CA ALA A 11 3.15 10.02 2.62
C ALA A 11 3.80 8.74 3.16
N VAL A 12 3.81 7.71 2.34
CA VAL A 12 4.63 6.53 2.50
C VAL A 12 5.60 6.48 1.34
N ILE A 13 6.86 6.21 1.64
CA ILE A 13 7.93 6.01 0.67
C ILE A 13 8.31 4.53 0.69
N PHE A 14 8.26 3.89 -0.48
CA PHE A 14 8.76 2.55 -0.68
C PHE A 14 10.02 2.58 -1.55
N SER A 15 11.13 2.06 -1.05
CA SER A 15 12.36 1.85 -1.83
C SER A 15 12.30 0.50 -2.54
N HIS A 16 12.47 0.51 -3.86
CA HIS A 16 12.39 -0.72 -4.64
C HIS A 16 13.64 -1.61 -4.51
N LEU A 17 14.83 -1.02 -4.31
CA LEU A 17 16.05 -1.82 -4.19
C LEU A 17 16.24 -2.38 -2.77
N SER A 18 15.96 -1.60 -1.73
CA SER A 18 16.06 -2.08 -0.33
C SER A 18 14.84 -2.87 0.11
N GLY A 19 13.67 -2.59 -0.46
CA GLY A 19 12.39 -3.13 0.00
C GLY A 19 11.85 -2.43 1.26
N GLU A 20 12.47 -1.34 1.70
CA GLU A 20 12.07 -0.60 2.90
C GLU A 20 10.85 0.28 2.66
N VAL A 21 10.01 0.38 3.69
CA VAL A 21 8.88 1.29 3.78
C VAL A 21 9.14 2.32 4.87
N VAL A 22 8.92 3.59 4.56
CA VAL A 22 9.01 4.69 5.54
C VAL A 22 7.73 5.51 5.48
N TYR A 23 7.07 5.67 6.63
CA TYR A 23 6.01 6.66 6.80
C TYR A 23 6.63 8.04 7.02
N LEU A 24 6.23 9.01 6.21
CA LEU A 24 6.74 10.37 6.19
C LEU A 24 5.61 11.34 6.55
N PRO A 25 5.62 11.91 7.76
CA PRO A 25 4.68 12.96 8.12
C PRO A 25 4.88 14.20 7.24
N LYS A 26 3.82 15.00 7.12
CA LYS A 26 3.89 16.32 6.48
C LYS A 26 5.04 17.15 7.06
N ASP A 27 5.73 17.88 6.18
CA ASP A 27 6.83 18.81 6.49
C ASP A 27 8.10 18.15 7.07
N VAL A 28 8.16 16.82 7.10
CA VAL A 28 9.38 16.06 7.42
C VAL A 28 10.12 15.72 6.12
N SER A 29 11.45 15.70 6.19
CA SER A 29 12.34 15.31 5.07
C SER A 29 13.21 14.13 5.48
N ILE A 30 13.47 13.22 4.53
CA ILE A 30 14.39 12.10 4.72
C ILE A 30 15.66 12.40 3.92
N PRO A 31 16.85 12.40 4.57
CA PRO A 31 18.10 12.55 3.84
C PRO A 31 18.38 11.27 3.05
N ILE A 32 18.66 11.42 1.75
CA ILE A 32 19.06 10.31 0.87
C ILE A 32 20.50 10.60 0.43
N THR A 33 21.39 9.64 0.66
CA THR A 33 22.80 9.73 0.23
C THR A 33 23.10 8.53 -0.67
N MET A 34 23.66 8.80 -1.85
CA MET A 34 24.08 7.78 -2.82
C MET A 34 25.53 8.03 -3.23
N LYS A 35 26.31 6.98 -3.46
CA LYS A 35 27.66 7.09 -4.01
C LYS A 35 27.61 7.32 -5.52
N SER A 36 28.77 7.60 -6.10
CA SER A 36 28.93 7.69 -7.55
C SER A 36 28.42 6.42 -8.22
N ARG A 37 27.46 6.57 -9.15
CA ARG A 37 26.79 5.50 -9.92
C ARG A 37 25.84 4.60 -9.10
N GLU A 38 25.48 4.96 -7.88
CA GLU A 38 24.34 4.36 -7.18
C GLU A 38 23.04 5.02 -7.63
N TYR A 39 21.95 4.26 -7.54
CA TYR A 39 20.59 4.74 -7.81
C TYR A 39 19.62 4.07 -6.85
N GLU A 40 18.44 4.65 -6.70
CA GLU A 40 17.29 4.07 -6.04
C GLU A 40 16.03 4.49 -6.80
N VAL A 41 15.01 3.64 -6.79
CA VAL A 41 13.68 3.97 -7.29
C VAL A 41 12.73 3.98 -6.11
N PHE A 42 12.03 5.10 -5.94
CA PHE A 42 11.05 5.25 -4.88
C PHE A 42 9.64 5.33 -5.44
N THR A 43 8.72 4.59 -4.83
CA THR A 43 7.29 4.89 -4.94
C THR A 43 6.89 5.76 -3.76
N VAL A 44 6.27 6.91 -4.03
CA VAL A 44 5.71 7.79 -3.00
C VAL A 44 4.19 7.75 -3.11
N VAL A 45 3.52 7.33 -2.04
CA VAL A 45 2.05 7.20 -1.99
C VAL A 45 1.48 8.07 -0.87
N PRO A 46 0.41 8.83 -1.11
CA PRO A 46 -0.32 9.53 -0.05
C PRO A 46 -0.78 8.55 1.03
N ALA A 47 -0.48 8.86 2.29
CA ALA A 47 -1.01 8.13 3.43
C ALA A 47 -2.36 8.74 3.84
N LYS A 48 -3.28 7.87 4.26
CA LYS A 48 -4.60 8.25 4.76
C LYS A 48 -4.75 7.82 6.21
N GLU A 49 -5.12 8.73 7.08
CA GLU A 49 -5.59 8.40 8.42
C GLU A 49 -7.09 8.06 8.36
N LEU A 50 -7.43 6.87 8.84
CA LEU A 50 -8.78 6.35 8.90
C LEU A 50 -9.50 6.86 10.17
N PRO A 51 -10.84 6.80 10.24
CA PRO A 51 -11.58 7.29 11.42
C PRO A 51 -11.21 6.64 12.76
N ASN A 52 -10.58 5.45 12.73
CA ASN A 52 -10.08 4.74 13.91
C ASN A 52 -8.62 5.10 14.28
N GLY A 53 -8.01 6.06 13.59
CA GLY A 53 -6.62 6.51 13.80
C GLY A 53 -5.56 5.65 13.10
N VAL A 54 -5.94 4.58 12.39
CA VAL A 54 -4.99 3.77 11.61
C VAL A 54 -4.57 4.54 10.37
N LYS A 55 -3.26 4.56 10.09
CA LYS A 55 -2.69 5.17 8.91
C LYS A 55 -2.44 4.09 7.87
N PHE A 56 -2.92 4.31 6.65
CA PHE A 56 -2.89 3.33 5.59
C PHE A 56 -2.47 3.96 4.26
N ALA A 57 -1.69 3.23 3.45
CA ALA A 57 -1.36 3.64 2.07
C ALA A 57 -1.20 2.41 1.15
N PRO A 58 -1.96 2.31 0.04
CA PRO A 58 -1.76 1.23 -0.93
C PRO A 58 -0.56 1.52 -1.85
N ILE A 59 0.52 0.75 -1.72
CA ILE A 59 1.75 0.95 -2.51
C ILE A 59 1.55 0.40 -3.94
N GLY A 60 0.90 -0.75 -4.06
CA GLY A 60 0.66 -1.40 -5.35
C GLY A 60 1.51 -2.66 -5.53
N LEU A 61 1.80 -3.04 -6.78
CA LEU A 61 2.65 -4.20 -7.08
C LEU A 61 4.12 -3.85 -6.87
N ILE A 62 4.68 -4.20 -5.70
CA ILE A 62 5.99 -3.71 -5.23
C ILE A 62 7.19 -4.27 -6.00
N LYS A 63 6.98 -5.34 -6.78
CA LYS A 63 7.98 -5.87 -7.73
C LYS A 63 7.91 -5.19 -9.11
N MET A 64 7.14 -4.11 -9.26
CA MET A 64 7.09 -3.24 -10.44
C MET A 64 7.46 -1.81 -10.06
N PHE A 65 8.26 -1.11 -10.88
CA PHE A 65 8.66 0.28 -10.59
C PHE A 65 7.52 1.29 -10.71
N ASN A 66 6.46 0.96 -11.46
CA ASN A 66 5.21 1.72 -11.53
C ASN A 66 4.13 1.08 -10.63
N SER A 67 4.52 0.64 -9.44
CA SER A 67 3.72 -0.14 -8.49
C SER A 67 2.29 0.38 -8.31
N GLY A 68 2.14 1.68 -8.04
CA GLY A 68 0.85 2.34 -7.81
C GLY A 68 -0.10 2.30 -9.02
N GLY A 69 0.42 2.08 -10.24
CA GLY A 69 -0.39 1.92 -11.44
C GLY A 69 -1.32 0.70 -11.41
N ALA A 70 -1.04 -0.26 -10.54
CA ALA A 70 -1.90 -1.42 -10.29
C ALA A 70 -3.20 -1.04 -9.56
N VAL A 71 -3.17 -0.02 -8.69
CA VAL A 71 -4.31 0.40 -7.87
C VAL A 71 -5.29 1.20 -8.72
N LYS A 72 -6.50 0.69 -8.91
CA LYS A 72 -7.56 1.33 -9.73
C LYS A 72 -8.58 2.07 -8.89
N GLU A 73 -8.94 1.49 -7.76
CA GLU A 73 -9.87 2.09 -6.79
C GLU A 73 -9.33 1.87 -5.38
N PHE A 74 -9.59 2.82 -4.50
CA PHE A 74 -9.27 2.74 -3.08
C PHE A 74 -10.38 3.44 -2.31
N SER A 75 -10.92 2.77 -1.29
CA SER A 75 -11.94 3.31 -0.42
C SER A 75 -11.81 2.75 0.99
N TYR A 76 -12.42 3.43 1.96
CA TYR A 76 -12.42 3.02 3.36
C TYR A 76 -13.84 3.10 3.91
N GLY A 77 -14.16 2.23 4.87
CA GLY A 77 -15.46 2.17 5.50
C GLY A 77 -15.85 3.50 6.17
N SER A 78 -17.04 4.00 5.87
CA SER A 78 -17.60 5.22 6.47
C SER A 78 -18.26 4.98 7.84
N ASN A 79 -18.45 3.72 8.25
CA ASN A 79 -19.40 3.34 9.31
C ASN A 79 -18.72 2.82 10.59
N GLY A 80 -17.51 3.32 10.91
CA GLY A 80 -16.77 2.92 12.11
C GLY A 80 -16.10 1.54 12.05
N SER A 81 -16.26 0.80 10.96
CA SER A 81 -15.44 -0.37 10.65
C SER A 81 -14.10 0.08 10.07
N ALA A 82 -13.03 -0.48 10.62
CA ALA A 82 -11.65 -0.25 10.23
C ALA A 82 -11.28 -0.99 8.92
N ASN A 83 -12.19 -1.00 7.94
CA ASN A 83 -11.99 -1.75 6.72
C ASN A 83 -11.55 -0.83 5.58
N VAL A 84 -10.52 -1.26 4.85
CA VAL A 84 -10.12 -0.64 3.58
C VAL A 84 -10.36 -1.62 2.45
N SER A 85 -10.86 -1.11 1.33
CA SER A 85 -11.09 -1.89 0.12
C SER A 85 -10.45 -1.22 -1.08
N MET A 86 -10.00 -2.06 -2.02
CA MET A 86 -9.31 -1.59 -3.20
C MET A 86 -9.56 -2.52 -4.39
N LYS A 87 -9.51 -1.94 -5.59
CA LYS A 87 -9.44 -2.70 -6.84
C LYS A 87 -8.04 -2.64 -7.40
N VAL A 88 -7.46 -3.79 -7.69
CA VAL A 88 -6.07 -3.91 -8.13
C VAL A 88 -5.97 -4.73 -9.40
N CYS A 89 -5.24 -4.24 -10.39
CA CYS A 89 -4.98 -4.92 -11.65
C CYS A 89 -3.55 -5.49 -11.67
N GLY A 90 -3.40 -6.72 -12.16
CA GLY A 90 -2.11 -7.41 -12.29
C GLY A 90 -1.96 -8.59 -11.33
N CYS A 91 -0.73 -9.05 -11.13
CA CYS A 91 -0.40 -10.24 -10.31
C CYS A 91 0.98 -10.09 -9.65
N GLY A 92 1.28 -10.96 -8.70
CA GLY A 92 2.49 -10.98 -7.89
C GLY A 92 2.32 -10.22 -6.58
N VAL A 93 3.44 -9.83 -5.96
CA VAL A 93 3.44 -9.26 -4.61
C VAL A 93 2.84 -7.85 -4.61
N PHE A 94 1.67 -7.73 -4.01
CA PHE A 94 1.05 -6.47 -3.68
C PHE A 94 1.50 -6.01 -2.29
N GLY A 95 1.87 -4.74 -2.16
CA GLY A 95 2.27 -4.11 -0.92
C GLY A 95 1.36 -2.95 -0.53
N ALA A 96 1.18 -2.79 0.78
CA ALA A 96 0.56 -1.63 1.39
C ALA A 96 1.27 -1.31 2.71
N TYR A 97 1.17 -0.05 3.15
CA TYR A 97 1.53 0.34 4.51
C TYR A 97 0.28 0.34 5.39
N SER A 98 0.42 -0.17 6.59
CA SER A 98 -0.53 -0.02 7.68
C SER A 98 0.21 0.24 8.99
N SER A 99 -0.22 1.24 9.75
CA SER A 99 0.35 1.50 11.08
C SER A 99 -0.02 0.44 12.12
N THR A 100 -0.98 -0.44 11.83
CA THR A 100 -1.39 -1.57 12.66
C THR A 100 -1.41 -2.85 11.85
N ARG A 101 -1.18 -3.98 12.52
CA ARG A 101 -1.27 -5.30 11.90
C ARG A 101 -2.72 -5.57 11.45
N PRO A 102 -2.97 -5.88 10.17
CA PRO A 102 -4.28 -6.33 9.74
C PRO A 102 -4.75 -7.56 10.52
N LYS A 103 -6.06 -7.67 10.73
CA LYS A 103 -6.69 -8.84 11.34
C LYS A 103 -6.99 -9.93 10.31
N LEU A 104 -7.43 -9.50 9.13
CA LEU A 104 -7.88 -10.37 8.05
C LEU A 104 -7.68 -9.66 6.71
N ILE A 105 -7.25 -10.39 5.70
CA ILE A 105 -7.22 -9.92 4.31
C ILE A 105 -7.98 -10.91 3.44
N THR A 106 -8.84 -10.39 2.57
CA THR A 106 -9.54 -11.18 1.56
C THR A 106 -9.27 -10.66 0.17
N VAL A 107 -9.12 -11.56 -0.79
CA VAL A 107 -9.04 -11.27 -2.22
C VAL A 107 -10.23 -11.95 -2.90
N ASP A 108 -11.10 -11.15 -3.52
CA ASP A 108 -12.39 -11.60 -4.09
C ASP A 108 -13.27 -12.37 -3.10
N SER A 109 -13.28 -11.91 -1.85
CA SER A 109 -14.00 -12.51 -0.71
C SER A 109 -13.45 -13.86 -0.22
N GLU A 110 -12.32 -14.33 -0.77
CA GLU A 110 -11.57 -15.46 -0.23
C GLU A 110 -10.49 -14.96 0.73
N GLU A 111 -10.40 -15.53 1.93
CA GLU A 111 -9.32 -15.24 2.87
C GLU A 111 -7.97 -15.66 2.30
N VAL A 112 -6.96 -14.81 2.48
CA VAL A 112 -5.59 -15.06 2.02
C VAL A 112 -4.59 -14.85 3.14
N ASP A 113 -3.50 -15.63 3.11
CA ASP A 113 -2.35 -15.38 3.94
C ASP A 113 -1.66 -14.07 3.57
N PHE A 114 -1.11 -13.38 4.56
CA PHE A 114 -0.37 -12.14 4.38
C PHE A 114 0.84 -12.08 5.30
N SER A 115 1.83 -11.26 4.91
CA SER A 115 2.94 -10.89 5.78
C SER A 115 2.73 -9.48 6.33
N TYR A 116 3.23 -9.23 7.55
CA TYR A 116 3.25 -7.91 8.17
C TYR A 116 4.57 -7.72 8.89
N GLU A 117 5.33 -6.71 8.49
CA GLU A 117 6.58 -6.31 9.14
C GLU A 117 6.28 -5.24 10.19
N GLU A 118 6.40 -5.58 11.48
CA GLU A 118 5.99 -4.69 12.57
C GLU A 118 6.77 -3.38 12.63
N GLU A 119 8.06 -3.40 12.26
CA GLU A 119 8.93 -2.22 12.33
C GLU A 119 8.59 -1.17 11.27
N SER A 120 8.29 -1.60 10.04
CA SER A 120 8.04 -0.71 8.91
C SER A 120 6.54 -0.47 8.64
N GLY A 121 5.67 -1.38 9.13
CA GLY A 121 4.25 -1.40 8.80
C GLY A 121 3.94 -1.96 7.40
N LEU A 122 4.91 -2.60 6.73
CA LEU A 122 4.70 -3.19 5.41
C LEU A 122 3.81 -4.44 5.52
N VAL A 123 2.68 -4.39 4.81
CA VAL A 123 1.78 -5.51 4.56
C VAL A 123 2.05 -6.02 3.14
N THR A 124 2.20 -7.34 2.97
CA THR A 124 2.29 -7.94 1.63
C THR A 124 1.35 -9.11 1.44
N ILE A 125 0.77 -9.22 0.25
CA ILE A 125 -0.03 -10.36 -0.22
C ILE A 125 0.40 -10.76 -1.63
N ASP A 126 0.29 -12.05 -1.95
CA ASP A 126 0.59 -12.55 -3.30
C ASP A 126 -0.69 -12.68 -4.14
N LEU A 127 -0.78 -11.90 -5.21
CA LEU A 127 -1.90 -11.93 -6.14
C LEU A 127 -1.65 -12.95 -7.25
N ARG A 128 -2.60 -13.89 -7.39
CA ARG A 128 -2.57 -14.95 -8.40
C ARG A 128 -2.55 -14.38 -9.83
N LEU A 129 -2.14 -15.19 -10.79
CA LEU A 129 -2.28 -14.87 -12.20
C LEU A 129 -3.77 -14.84 -12.58
N PRO A 130 -4.28 -13.72 -13.13
CA PRO A 130 -5.68 -13.64 -13.54
C PRO A 130 -5.94 -14.46 -14.82
N GLU A 131 -7.12 -15.06 -14.92
CA GLU A 131 -7.53 -15.83 -16.11
C GLU A 131 -7.89 -14.95 -17.32
N LYS A 132 -8.19 -13.67 -17.08
CA LYS A 132 -8.65 -12.72 -18.09
C LYS A 132 -7.77 -11.47 -18.09
N GLU A 133 -7.58 -10.91 -19.27
CA GLU A 133 -6.95 -9.60 -19.41
C GLU A 133 -7.75 -8.53 -18.66
N LEU A 134 -7.05 -7.56 -18.07
CA LEU A 134 -7.63 -6.44 -17.33
C LEU A 134 -8.49 -6.83 -16.12
N TYR A 135 -8.32 -8.05 -15.60
CA TYR A 135 -8.96 -8.47 -14.36
C TYR A 135 -8.59 -7.54 -13.20
N GLN A 136 -9.57 -7.24 -12.35
CA GLN A 136 -9.40 -6.40 -11.16
C GLN A 136 -9.74 -7.23 -9.92
N TRP A 137 -8.72 -7.52 -9.13
CA TRP A 137 -8.85 -8.13 -7.81
C TRP A 137 -9.54 -7.17 -6.85
N ASN A 138 -10.53 -7.66 -6.11
CA ASN A 138 -11.14 -6.93 -5.01
C ASN A 138 -10.45 -7.31 -3.71
N ILE A 139 -9.58 -6.45 -3.21
CA ILE A 139 -8.85 -6.69 -1.97
C ILE A 139 -9.58 -5.93 -0.85
N SER A 140 -9.88 -6.62 0.24
CA SER A 140 -10.41 -6.01 1.46
C SER A 140 -9.52 -6.37 2.64
N ILE A 141 -9.21 -5.38 3.47
CA ILE A 141 -8.32 -5.51 4.62
C ILE A 141 -9.08 -5.00 5.84
N ASP A 142 -9.20 -5.85 6.86
CA ASP A 142 -9.74 -5.48 8.17
C ASP A 142 -8.58 -5.10 9.11
N LEU A 143 -8.61 -3.89 9.65
CA LEU A 143 -7.53 -3.25 10.43
C LEU A 143 -7.83 -3.19 11.94
#